data_AF-A0A351TPH4-F1
#
_entry.id   AF-A0A351TPH4-F1
#
_cell.length_a   1.000
_cell.length_b   1.000
_cell.length_c   1.000
_cell.angle_alpha   90.00
_cell.angle_beta   90.00
_cell.angle_gamma   90.00
#
_symmetry.space_group_name_H-M   'P 1'
#
loop_
_entity.id
_entity.type
_entity.pdbx_description
1 polymer ?
#
loop_
_entity_poly.entity_id
_entity_poly.type
_entity_poly.pdbx_seq_one_letter_code
_entity_poly.pdbx_strand_id
1 'polypeptide(L)'
;NIRELEGAFNKIVAAGRLNQVDLTLSLAEEALKDVIYPNQSREITPNLIINVVSEHFNIKPEDICSKKRNSEFVQPRQIVMYL
;
A
#
# COMPACT_ATOMS: atom_id res chain seq x y z
N ASN A 1 10.11 -2.93 -2.14
CA ASN A 1 9.99 -4.39 -2.32
C ASN A 1 10.76 -4.78 -3.58
N ILE A 2 12.07 -5.10 -3.47
CA ILE A 2 12.97 -5.23 -4.64
C ILE A 2 12.58 -6.42 -5.54
N ARG A 3 12.13 -7.52 -4.94
CA ARG A 3 11.74 -8.74 -5.66
C ARG A 3 10.53 -8.53 -6.57
N GLU A 4 9.55 -7.74 -6.13
CA GLU A 4 8.38 -7.40 -6.95
C GLU A 4 8.77 -6.59 -8.19
N LEU A 5 9.73 -5.66 -8.04
CA LEU A 5 10.25 -4.86 -9.16
C LEU A 5 11.01 -5.72 -10.17
N GLU A 6 11.87 -6.64 -9.71
CA GLU A 6 12.56 -7.58 -10.61
C GLU A 6 11.59 -8.51 -11.34
N GLY A 7 10.56 -9.00 -10.65
CA GLY A 7 9.51 -9.82 -11.26
C GLY A 7 8.75 -9.08 -12.35
N ALA A 8 8.33 -7.84 -12.08
CA ALA A 8 7.66 -6.97 -13.04
C ALA A 8 8.54 -6.69 -14.27
N PHE A 9 9.82 -6.36 -14.05
CA PHE A 9 10.77 -6.13 -15.13
C PHE A 9 10.95 -7.36 -16.03
N ASN A 10 11.15 -8.54 -15.44
CA ASN A 10 11.31 -9.78 -16.19
C ASN A 10 10.05 -10.12 -17.01
N LYS A 11 8.86 -9.84 -16.49
CA LYS A 11 7.59 -10.04 -17.20
C LYS A 11 7.49 -9.15 -18.44
N ILE A 12 7.87 -7.88 -18.33
CA ILE A 12 7.92 -6.95 -19.47
C ILE A 12 8.91 -7.43 -20.54
N VAL A 13 10.12 -7.81 -20.13
CA VAL A 13 11.16 -8.30 -21.05
C VAL A 13 10.72 -9.58 -21.77
N ALA A 14 10.09 -10.51 -21.05
CA ALA A 14 9.55 -11.73 -21.64
C ALA A 14 8.43 -11.43 -22.65
N ALA A 15 7.52 -10.50 -22.33
CA ALA A 15 6.44 -10.09 -23.22
C ALA A 15 6.96 -9.47 -24.54
N GLY A 16 7.99 -8.62 -24.48
CA GLY A 16 8.62 -8.06 -25.69
C GLY A 16 9.30 -9.12 -26.56
N ARG A 17 10.01 -10.06 -25.93
CA ARG A 17 10.68 -11.17 -26.63
C ARG A 17 9.70 -12.13 -27.30
N LEU A 18 8.61 -12.51 -26.62
CA LEU A 18 7.62 -13.44 -27.16
C LEU A 18 6.83 -12.86 -28.32
N ASN A 19 6.48 -11.57 -28.25
CA ASN A 19 5.72 -10.88 -29.28
C ASN A 19 6.60 -10.29 -30.39
N GLN A 20 7.93 -10.35 -30.25
CA GLN A 20 8.90 -9.74 -31.17
C GLN A 20 8.62 -8.25 -31.45
N VAL A 21 8.20 -7.54 -30.42
CA VAL A 21 7.91 -6.11 -30.48
C VAL A 21 8.87 -5.34 -29.59
N ASP A 22 9.11 -4.10 -29.95
CA ASP A 22 9.90 -3.19 -29.13
C ASP A 22 9.22 -2.93 -27.79
N LEU A 23 10.05 -2.72 -26.77
CA LEU A 23 9.58 -2.37 -25.44
C LEU A 23 9.00 -0.95 -25.46
N THR A 24 7.67 -0.87 -25.42
CA THR A 24 6.90 0.37 -25.35
C THR A 24 6.16 0.47 -24.03
N LEU A 25 5.74 1.69 -23.66
CA LEU A 25 4.92 1.91 -22.46
C LEU A 25 3.63 1.08 -22.50
N SER A 26 2.97 1.03 -23.66
CA SER A 26 1.73 0.26 -23.85
C SER A 26 1.93 -1.24 -23.65
N LEU A 27 3.06 -1.80 -24.10
CA LEU A 27 3.39 -3.20 -23.83
C LEU A 27 3.63 -3.44 -22.34
N ALA A 28 4.30 -2.50 -21.66
CA ALA A 28 4.56 -2.61 -20.23
C ALA A 28 3.24 -2.55 -19.42
N GLU A 29 2.33 -1.67 -19.78
CA GLU A 29 0.99 -1.58 -19.18
C GLU A 29 0.21 -2.89 -19.36
N GLU A 30 0.22 -3.47 -20.56
CA GLU A 30 -0.46 -4.73 -20.83
C GLU A 30 0.18 -5.91 -20.08
N ALA A 31 1.51 -6.01 -20.07
CA ALA A 31 2.24 -7.08 -19.39
C ALA A 31 2.03 -7.06 -17.86
N LEU A 32 1.77 -5.87 -17.31
CA LEU A 32 1.61 -5.65 -15.87
C LEU A 32 0.15 -5.57 -15.42
N LYS A 33 -0.86 -5.72 -16.30
CA LYS A 33 -2.30 -5.66 -15.93
C LYS A 33 -2.71 -6.56 -14.76
N ASP A 34 -2.12 -7.76 -14.66
CA ASP A 34 -2.40 -8.71 -13.58
C ASP A 34 -1.54 -8.50 -12.32
N VAL A 35 -0.54 -7.61 -12.40
CA VAL A 35 0.44 -7.35 -11.33
C VAL A 35 0.15 -6.02 -10.66
N ILE A 36 -0.21 -5.02 -11.46
CA ILE A 36 -0.64 -3.71 -11.03
C ILE A 36 -2.14 -3.69 -11.26
N TYR A 37 -2.90 -3.68 -10.17
CA TYR A 37 -4.32 -3.39 -10.23
C TYR A 37 -4.50 -1.88 -10.05
N PRO A 38 -4.55 -1.07 -11.13
CA PRO A 38 -4.66 0.38 -11.03
C PRO A 38 -5.93 0.83 -10.28
N ASN A 39 -6.93 -0.05 -10.20
CA ASN A 39 -8.21 0.19 -9.52
C ASN A 39 -8.40 -0.65 -8.25
N GLN A 40 -7.35 -1.31 -7.74
CA GLN A 40 -7.49 -2.02 -6.47
C GLN A 40 -7.71 -0.98 -5.37
N SER A 41 -8.93 -0.96 -4.85
CA SER A 41 -9.27 -0.20 -3.67
C SER A 41 -8.24 -0.52 -2.60
N ARG A 42 -7.54 0.50 -2.11
CA ARG A 42 -6.58 0.34 -1.02
C ARG A 42 -7.32 -0.35 0.12
N GLU A 43 -6.83 -1.52 0.53
CA GLU A 43 -7.49 -2.30 1.57
C GLU A 43 -7.47 -1.49 2.87
N ILE A 44 -8.65 -1.21 3.41
CA ILE A 44 -8.79 -0.53 4.70
C ILE A 44 -8.65 -1.58 5.79
N THR A 45 -7.47 -1.58 6.43
CA THR A 45 -7.16 -2.48 7.54
C THR A 45 -7.11 -1.72 8.86
N PRO A 46 -7.33 -2.37 10.01
CA PRO A 46 -7.17 -1.73 11.32
C PRO A 46 -5.80 -1.07 11.50
N ASN A 47 -4.73 -1.70 10.99
CA ASN A 47 -3.39 -1.13 11.03
C ASN A 47 -3.27 0.14 10.20
N LEU A 48 -3.91 0.21 9.02
CA LEU A 48 -3.94 1.43 8.23
C LEU A 48 -4.63 2.56 8.98
N ILE A 49 -5.79 2.28 9.59
CA ILE A 49 -6.55 3.27 10.38
C ILE A 49 -5.70 3.77 11.55
N ILE A 50 -5.11 2.86 12.33
CA ILE A 50 -4.23 3.21 13.46
C ILE A 50 -3.09 4.10 12.99
N ASN A 51 -2.41 3.76 11.90
CA ASN A 51 -1.27 4.53 11.40
C ASN A 51 -1.68 5.93 10.94
N VAL A 52 -2.75 6.04 10.16
CA VAL A 52 -3.26 7.33 9.64
C VAL A 52 -3.72 8.23 10.78
N VAL A 53 -4.45 7.69 11.76
CA VAL A 53 -4.87 8.47 12.93
C VAL A 53 -3.67 8.86 13.80
N SER A 54 -2.70 7.97 13.99
CA SER A 54 -1.48 8.27 14.75
C SER A 54 -0.68 9.41 14.13
N GLU A 55 -0.53 9.38 12.80
CA GLU A 55 0.15 10.43 12.03
C GLU A 55 -0.60 11.76 12.14
N HIS A 56 -1.93 11.75 12.01
CA HIS A 56 -2.75 12.97 12.12
C HIS A 56 -2.62 13.66 13.49
N PHE A 57 -2.55 12.88 14.57
CA PHE A 57 -2.41 13.40 15.93
C PHE A 57 -0.94 13.52 16.40
N ASN A 58 0.03 13.22 15.52
CA ASN A 58 1.46 13.23 15.82
C ASN A 58 1.84 12.41 17.07
N ILE A 59 1.28 11.21 17.19
CA ILE A 59 1.56 10.24 18.25
C ILE A 59 2.08 8.93 17.65
N LYS A 60 2.61 8.03 18.49
CA LYS A 60 3.03 6.71 18.01
C LYS A 60 1.84 5.75 17.93
N PRO A 61 1.78 4.85 16.92
CA PRO A 61 0.82 3.75 16.89
C PRO A 61 0.77 2.92 18.17
N GLU A 62 1.93 2.70 18.80
CA GLU A 62 2.02 1.98 20.08
C GLU A 62 1.25 2.70 21.20
N ASP A 63 1.20 4.03 21.19
CA ASP A 63 0.50 4.81 22.21
C ASP A 63 -1.02 4.61 22.11
N ILE A 64 -1.57 4.52 20.90
CA ILE A 64 -2.98 4.17 20.66
C ILE A 64 -3.31 2.81 21.25
N CYS A 65 -2.45 1.81 21.06
CA CYS A 65 -2.67 0.44 21.57
C CYS A 65 -2.25 0.23 23.04
N SER A 66 -1.59 1.22 23.65
CA SER A 66 -1.07 1.09 25.01
C SER A 66 -2.15 1.22 26.10
N LYS A 67 -1.78 0.84 27.33
CA LYS A 67 -2.61 1.09 28.54
C LYS A 67 -2.52 2.53 29.07
N LYS A 68 -1.75 3.42 28.42
CA LYS A 68 -1.58 4.82 28.87
C LYS A 68 -2.92 5.55 28.85
N ARG A 69 -3.20 6.37 29.87
CA ARG A 69 -4.47 7.09 30.02
C ARG A 69 -4.35 8.60 29.84
N ASN A 70 -3.26 9.07 29.23
CA ASN A 70 -3.07 10.48 28.89
C ASN A 70 -4.26 10.97 28.04
N SER A 71 -4.73 12.18 28.32
CA SER A 71 -5.89 12.78 27.63
C SER A 71 -5.67 12.90 26.12
N GLU A 72 -4.42 13.14 25.70
CA GLU A 72 -4.00 13.26 24.30
C GLU A 72 -4.26 11.99 23.47
N PHE A 73 -4.37 10.80 24.09
CA PHE A 73 -4.64 9.54 23.39
C PHE A 73 -6.13 9.16 23.34
N VAL A 74 -6.99 9.86 24.07
CA VAL A 74 -8.41 9.48 24.22
C VAL A 74 -9.16 9.66 22.91
N GLN A 75 -9.09 10.85 22.31
CA GLN A 75 -9.76 11.16 21.06
C GLN A 75 -9.22 10.32 19.88
N PRO A 76 -7.89 10.17 19.68
CA PRO A 76 -7.35 9.26 18.67
C PRO A 76 -7.89 7.83 18.77
N ARG A 77 -7.94 7.25 19.99
CA ARG A 77 -8.48 5.89 20.18
C ARG A 77 -9.94 5.77 19.83
N GLN A 78 -10.75 6.76 20.20
CA GLN A 78 -12.18 6.77 19.87
C GLN A 78 -12.39 6.80 18.35
N ILE A 79 -11.60 7.60 17.63
CA ILE A 79 -11.65 7.66 16.16
C ILE A 79 -11.24 6.30 15.57
N VAL A 80 -10.15 5.70 16.03
CA VAL A 80 -9.71 4.37 15.60
C VAL A 80 -10.77 3.29 15.86
N MET A 81 -11.48 3.35 16.98
CA MET A 81 -12.54 2.38 17.33
C MET A 81 -13.83 2.56 16.52
N TYR A 82 -14.06 3.78 16.02
CA TYR A 82 -15.26 4.13 15.26
C TYR A 82 -15.13 3.79 13.77
N LEU A 83 -13.93 3.99 13.21
CA LEU A 83 -13.59 3.69 11.81
C LEU A 83 -13.32 2.20 11.58
#